data_AF-A0A933ZZF0-F1
#
_entry.id   AF-A0A933ZZF0-F1
#
_cell.length_a   1.000
_cell.length_b   1.000
_cell.length_c   1.000
_cell.angle_alpha   90.00
_cell.angle_beta   90.00
_cell.angle_gamma   90.00
#
_symmetry.space_group_name_H-M   'P 1'
#
loop_
_entity.id
_entity.type
_entity.pdbx_description
1 polymer ?
#
loop_
_entity_poly.entity_id
_entity_poly.type
_entity_poly.pdbx_seq_one_letter_code
_entity_poly.pdbx_strand_id
1 'polypeptide(L)'
;MRLPSILGLGVLLVACGGSGNNATPSSKADVAKAVQRLYSADKAAAAGVDSSSSSLESRLRSEETKTVKGQSGSARVTTVIDQEIGSTVTQKIVYTIVYTGYSSDGLNVFDGTETMTTTQEVGEGVEQNIQLKGTVTMTGEYSATLVHDVTLSQSVHGDKVEMKLTGTTDASGTDFSFSNESFDVDLSVE
;
A
#
# COMPACT_ATOMS: atom_id res chain seq x y z
N MET A 1 -24.28 -19.91 -2.43
CA MET A 1 -24.01 -18.71 -1.60
C MET A 1 -23.05 -17.83 -2.38
N ARG A 2 -23.44 -16.59 -2.70
CA ARG A 2 -22.57 -15.63 -3.39
C ARG A 2 -21.79 -14.86 -2.31
N LEU A 3 -20.46 -14.90 -2.39
CA LEU A 3 -19.60 -14.05 -1.57
C LEU A 3 -19.88 -12.58 -1.93
N PRO A 4 -19.98 -11.66 -0.96
CA PRO A 4 -20.04 -10.24 -1.28
C PRO A 4 -18.70 -9.84 -1.92
N SER A 5 -18.74 -9.38 -3.17
CA SER A 5 -17.61 -8.72 -3.82
C SER A 5 -17.28 -7.44 -3.06
N ILE A 6 -16.22 -7.47 -2.25
CA ILE A 6 -15.59 -6.27 -1.68
C ILE A 6 -14.36 -5.97 -2.54
N LEU A 7 -14.60 -5.58 -3.79
CA LEU A 7 -13.58 -5.06 -4.71
C LEU A 7 -14.22 -3.86 -5.39
N GLY A 8 -14.03 -2.71 -4.78
CA GLY A 8 -14.66 -1.48 -5.26
C GLY A 8 -14.47 -0.29 -4.32
N LEU A 9 -13.28 -0.13 -3.73
CA LEU A 9 -12.84 1.21 -3.31
C LEU A 9 -11.95 1.74 -4.42
N GLY A 10 -12.56 2.48 -5.36
CA GLY A 10 -11.83 3.35 -6.26
C GLY A 10 -11.23 4.47 -5.43
N VAL A 11 -9.90 4.52 -5.32
CA VAL A 11 -9.19 5.62 -4.68
C VAL A 11 -9.03 6.73 -5.71
N LEU A 12 -9.78 7.81 -5.57
CA LEU A 12 -9.60 9.02 -6.35
C LEU A 12 -8.60 9.93 -5.60
N LEU A 13 -7.36 10.02 -6.08
CA LEU A 13 -6.40 10.98 -5.54
C LEU A 13 -6.71 12.39 -6.06
N VAL A 14 -7.27 13.25 -5.21
CA VAL A 14 -7.19 14.70 -5.42
C VAL A 14 -5.87 15.20 -4.85
N ALA A 15 -4.82 15.13 -5.66
CA ALA A 15 -3.57 15.79 -5.35
C ALA A 15 -3.71 17.30 -5.63
N CYS A 16 -4.05 18.08 -4.61
CA CYS A 16 -3.95 19.52 -4.72
C CYS A 16 -2.45 19.90 -4.76
N GLY A 17 -2.01 20.35 -5.93
CA GLY A 17 -0.60 20.58 -6.27
C GLY A 17 0.08 21.63 -5.40
N GLY A 18 1.15 21.22 -4.74
CA GLY A 18 2.14 22.09 -4.10
C GLY A 18 3.46 22.06 -4.87
N SER A 19 3.66 23.08 -5.69
CA SER A 19 4.91 23.58 -6.27
C SER A 19 6.24 22.94 -5.77
N GLY A 20 6.83 22.07 -6.60
CA GLY A 20 8.17 22.27 -7.21
C GLY A 20 9.43 22.34 -6.33
N ASN A 21 9.41 21.97 -5.06
CA ASN A 21 10.64 21.81 -4.28
C ASN A 21 10.87 20.33 -3.98
N ASN A 22 11.75 19.69 -4.74
CA ASN A 22 12.23 18.31 -4.51
C ASN A 22 13.03 18.25 -3.20
N ALA A 23 12.37 18.41 -2.06
CA ALA A 23 13.00 18.33 -0.75
C ALA A 23 13.18 16.87 -0.35
N THR A 24 14.29 16.56 0.31
CA THR A 24 14.40 15.32 1.06
C THR A 24 13.50 15.46 2.31
N PRO A 25 12.69 14.44 2.64
CA PRO A 25 11.92 14.42 3.88
C PRO A 25 12.85 14.67 5.07
N SER A 26 12.52 15.66 5.90
CA SER A 26 13.39 16.10 7.01
C SER A 26 12.75 15.93 8.38
N SER A 27 11.49 15.50 8.41
CA SER A 27 10.69 15.32 9.61
C SER A 27 9.92 14.00 9.56
N LYS A 28 9.50 13.49 10.73
CA LYS A 28 8.62 12.32 10.82
C LYS A 28 7.33 12.50 10.01
N ALA A 29 6.77 13.71 10.00
CA ALA A 29 5.55 14.03 9.25
C ALA A 29 5.76 13.92 7.73
N ASP A 30 6.90 14.40 7.23
CA ASP A 30 7.23 14.27 5.81
C ASP A 30 7.46 12.80 5.41
N VAL A 31 8.17 12.04 6.26
CA VAL A 31 8.42 10.62 6.02
C VAL A 31 7.12 9.82 6.06
N ALA A 32 6.22 10.11 6.99
CA ALA A 32 4.90 9.49 7.04
C ALA A 32 4.07 9.79 5.78
N LYS A 33 4.10 11.03 5.27
CA LYS A 33 3.47 11.39 3.99
C LYS A 33 4.10 10.63 2.82
N ALA A 34 5.42 10.51 2.77
CA ALA A 34 6.10 9.74 1.73
C ALA A 34 5.69 8.25 1.76
N VAL A 35 5.60 7.65 2.95
CA VAL A 35 5.08 6.28 3.15
C VAL A 35 3.61 6.17 2.72
N GLN A 36 2.75 7.15 3.03
CA GLN A 36 1.35 7.17 2.59
C GLN A 36 1.20 7.23 1.07
N ARG A 37 2.05 8.02 0.39
CA ARG A 37 2.09 8.09 -1.08
C ARG A 37 2.53 6.75 -1.67
N LEU A 38 3.56 6.13 -1.11
CA LEU A 38 4.01 4.80 -1.50
C LEU A 38 2.90 3.76 -1.34
N TYR A 39 2.23 3.75 -0.19
CA TYR A 39 1.07 2.89 0.06
C TYR A 39 -0.05 3.07 -0.98
N SER A 40 -0.30 4.32 -1.38
CA SER A 40 -1.29 4.62 -2.43
C SER A 40 -0.85 4.10 -3.80
N ALA A 41 0.44 4.19 -4.13
CA ALA A 41 1.01 3.59 -5.34
C ALA A 41 0.92 2.06 -5.31
N ASP A 42 1.18 1.43 -4.17
CA ASP A 42 1.04 -0.02 -3.97
C ASP A 42 -0.39 -0.47 -4.25
N LYS A 43 -1.39 0.25 -3.70
CA LYS A 43 -2.80 -0.05 -3.94
C LYS A 43 -3.21 0.13 -5.39
N ALA A 44 -2.73 1.19 -6.06
CA ALA A 44 -2.98 1.39 -7.48
C ALA A 44 -2.37 0.27 -8.35
N ALA A 45 -1.13 -0.14 -8.05
CA ALA A 45 -0.47 -1.24 -8.73
C ALA A 45 -1.18 -2.58 -8.46
N ALA A 46 -1.54 -2.87 -7.21
CA ALA A 46 -2.25 -4.08 -6.81
C ALA A 46 -3.66 -4.17 -7.41
N ALA A 47 -4.40 -3.06 -7.51
CA ALA A 47 -5.71 -3.02 -8.15
C ALA A 47 -5.66 -3.36 -9.65
N GLY A 48 -4.52 -3.11 -10.30
CA GLY A 48 -4.28 -3.53 -11.69
C GLY A 48 -4.15 -5.05 -11.86
N VAL A 49 -3.96 -5.80 -10.77
CA VAL A 49 -3.99 -7.26 -10.73
C VAL A 49 -5.44 -7.69 -10.52
N ASP A 50 -6.14 -7.88 -11.62
CA ASP A 50 -7.51 -8.39 -11.64
C ASP A 50 -7.51 -9.80 -11.03
N SER A 51 -8.09 -9.95 -9.84
CA SER A 51 -8.33 -11.24 -9.18
C SER A 51 -9.45 -11.97 -9.93
N SER A 52 -9.20 -12.23 -11.21
CA SER A 52 -10.07 -13.02 -12.06
C SER A 52 -10.09 -14.43 -11.47
N SER A 53 -11.15 -14.65 -10.71
CA SER A 53 -11.56 -15.83 -9.96
C SER A 53 -11.50 -17.12 -10.78
N SER A 54 -10.30 -17.64 -11.07
CA SER A 54 -10.13 -19.00 -11.55
C SER A 54 -10.29 -19.95 -10.35
N SER A 55 -11.54 -20.37 -10.11
CA SER A 55 -11.96 -21.51 -9.28
C SER A 55 -11.37 -21.56 -7.86
N LEU A 56 -12.02 -20.86 -6.92
CA LEU A 56 -11.79 -20.90 -5.47
C LEU A 56 -12.14 -22.25 -4.80
N GLU A 57 -12.51 -23.28 -5.54
CA GLU A 57 -13.05 -24.51 -4.91
C GLU A 57 -11.98 -25.44 -4.32
N SER A 58 -10.67 -25.17 -4.44
CA SER A 58 -9.66 -26.08 -3.87
C SER A 58 -8.25 -25.53 -3.55
N ARG A 59 -7.96 -24.23 -3.62
CA ARG A 59 -6.56 -23.75 -3.44
C ARG A 59 -6.36 -22.95 -2.15
N LEU A 60 -5.60 -23.54 -1.22
CA LEU A 60 -5.08 -22.91 0.00
C LEU A 60 -4.02 -21.83 -0.29
N ARG A 61 -3.46 -21.81 -1.52
CA ARG A 61 -2.50 -20.82 -1.99
C ARG A 61 -2.61 -20.56 -3.50
N SER A 62 -2.63 -19.29 -3.91
CA SER A 62 -2.53 -18.86 -5.31
C SER A 62 -1.39 -17.86 -5.50
N GLU A 63 -0.72 -17.92 -6.66
CA GLU A 63 0.32 -16.96 -7.05
C GLU A 63 0.05 -16.46 -8.48
N GLU A 64 0.10 -15.15 -8.69
CA GLU A 64 -0.07 -14.49 -9.98
C GLU A 64 0.98 -13.39 -10.15
N THR A 65 1.51 -13.20 -11.36
CA THR A 65 2.40 -12.09 -11.69
C THR A 65 1.85 -11.30 -12.86
N LYS A 66 1.77 -9.97 -12.74
CA LYS A 66 1.32 -9.07 -13.80
C LYS A 66 2.19 -7.82 -13.85
N THR A 67 2.28 -7.22 -15.05
CA THR A 67 2.86 -5.89 -15.23
C THR A 67 1.75 -4.87 -15.41
N VAL A 68 1.74 -3.85 -14.57
CA VAL A 68 0.78 -2.75 -14.57
C VAL A 68 1.46 -1.49 -15.09
N LYS A 69 0.81 -0.81 -16.04
CA LYS A 69 1.28 0.46 -16.59
C LYS A 69 0.73 1.61 -15.75
N GLY A 70 1.60 2.54 -15.36
CA GLY A 70 1.22 3.81 -14.76
C GLY A 70 0.97 4.86 -15.83
N GLN A 71 0.74 6.10 -15.40
CA GLN A 71 0.85 7.27 -16.28
C GLN A 71 2.28 7.42 -16.83
N SER A 72 3.27 7.04 -16.02
CA SER A 72 4.64 6.79 -16.45
C SER A 72 5.14 5.44 -15.91
N GLY A 73 6.08 4.85 -16.66
CA GLY A 73 6.74 3.59 -16.32
C GLY A 73 5.79 2.40 -16.09
N SER A 74 6.23 1.47 -15.25
CA SER A 74 5.47 0.26 -14.93
C SER A 74 5.84 -0.33 -13.59
N ALA A 75 4.89 -1.03 -12.98
CA ALA A 75 5.12 -1.87 -11.81
C ALA A 75 4.91 -3.34 -12.20
N ARG A 76 5.83 -4.22 -11.82
CA ARG A 76 5.61 -5.67 -11.87
C ARG A 76 5.14 -6.12 -10.50
N VAL A 77 3.92 -6.64 -10.42
CA VAL A 77 3.27 -7.07 -9.19
C VAL A 77 3.17 -8.59 -9.19
N THR A 78 3.67 -9.21 -8.13
CA THR A 78 3.49 -10.64 -7.84
C THR A 78 2.59 -10.75 -6.62
N THR A 79 1.43 -11.38 -6.77
CA THR A 79 0.45 -11.55 -5.70
C THR A 79 0.45 -12.99 -5.25
N VAL A 80 0.61 -13.23 -3.95
CA VAL A 80 0.42 -14.52 -3.29
C VAL A 80 -0.74 -14.39 -2.31
N ILE A 81 -1.77 -15.22 -2.46
CA ILE A 81 -2.90 -15.28 -1.52
C ILE A 81 -2.79 -16.61 -0.78
N ASP A 82 -2.69 -16.54 0.54
CA ASP A 82 -2.77 -17.66 1.45
C ASP A 82 -4.05 -17.53 2.28
N GLN A 83 -4.88 -18.57 2.31
CA GLN A 83 -6.10 -18.59 3.10
C GLN A 83 -6.04 -19.71 4.12
N GLU A 84 -6.22 -19.36 5.39
CA GLU A 84 -6.31 -20.32 6.50
C GLU A 84 -7.76 -20.41 6.95
N ILE A 85 -8.30 -21.64 6.97
CA ILE A 85 -9.68 -21.93 7.36
C ILE A 85 -9.65 -22.59 8.74
N GLY A 86 -9.84 -21.78 9.79
CA GLY A 86 -10.02 -22.23 11.18
C GLY A 86 -11.43 -21.92 11.70
N SER A 87 -11.55 -21.55 12.97
CA SER A 87 -12.81 -21.01 13.53
C SER A 87 -13.15 -19.61 12.99
N THR A 88 -12.12 -18.87 12.56
CA THR A 88 -12.20 -17.62 11.80
C THR A 88 -11.43 -17.83 10.50
N VAL A 89 -11.88 -17.23 9.40
CA VAL A 89 -11.13 -17.25 8.14
C VAL A 89 -10.13 -16.10 8.16
N THR A 90 -8.84 -16.43 8.10
CA THR A 90 -7.77 -15.44 7.95
C THR A 90 -7.28 -15.48 6.52
N GLN A 91 -7.31 -14.33 5.85
CA GLN A 91 -6.74 -14.16 4.52
C GLN A 91 -5.45 -13.34 4.64
N LYS A 92 -4.35 -13.93 4.18
CA LYS A 92 -3.06 -13.25 4.03
C LYS A 92 -2.80 -13.04 2.55
N ILE A 93 -2.63 -11.79 2.15
CA ILE A 93 -2.28 -11.42 0.78
C ILE A 93 -0.92 -10.74 0.80
N VAL A 94 0.04 -11.30 0.08
CA VAL A 94 1.39 -10.75 -0.08
C VAL A 94 1.52 -10.25 -1.51
N TYR A 95 1.83 -8.96 -1.66
CA TYR A 95 2.19 -8.34 -2.92
C TYR A 95 3.68 -8.03 -2.91
N THR A 96 4.42 -8.59 -3.84
CA THR A 96 5.79 -8.14 -4.15
C THR A 96 5.74 -7.26 -5.37
N ILE A 97 6.13 -6.00 -5.22
CA ILE A 97 6.03 -4.98 -6.26
C ILE A 97 7.42 -4.51 -6.63
N VAL A 98 7.74 -4.58 -7.92
CA VAL A 98 8.97 -4.03 -8.49
C VAL A 98 8.60 -2.84 -9.36
N TYR A 99 8.99 -1.66 -8.93
CA TYR A 99 8.75 -0.40 -9.62
C TYR A 99 9.86 -0.11 -10.64
N THR A 100 9.46 0.37 -11.82
CA THR A 100 10.37 0.85 -12.87
C THR A 100 9.81 2.13 -13.45
N GLY A 101 10.24 3.26 -12.89
CA GLY A 101 9.77 4.61 -13.18
C GLY A 101 8.26 4.74 -13.05
N TYR A 102 7.63 4.01 -12.13
CA TYR A 102 6.18 3.90 -12.06
C TYR A 102 5.57 5.15 -11.43
N SER A 103 4.53 5.69 -12.07
CA SER A 103 3.69 6.73 -11.47
C SER A 103 2.22 6.41 -11.72
N SER A 104 1.43 6.27 -10.66
CA SER A 104 -0.02 6.10 -10.77
C SER A 104 -0.76 7.43 -11.00
N ASP A 105 -0.23 8.51 -10.42
CA ASP A 105 -0.84 9.84 -10.37
C ASP A 105 -0.22 10.85 -11.35
N GLY A 106 0.92 10.53 -11.96
CA GLY A 106 1.70 11.43 -12.82
C GLY A 106 2.52 12.47 -12.05
N LEU A 107 2.47 12.45 -10.70
CA LEU A 107 3.13 13.42 -9.83
C LEU A 107 4.35 12.81 -9.13
N ASN A 108 4.19 11.59 -8.63
CA ASN A 108 5.24 10.88 -7.92
C ASN A 108 5.68 9.67 -8.72
N VAL A 109 6.99 9.53 -8.92
CA VAL A 109 7.63 8.44 -9.64
C VAL A 109 8.38 7.58 -8.64
N PHE A 110 8.12 6.29 -8.68
CA PHE A 110 8.68 5.28 -7.79
C PHE A 110 9.57 4.32 -8.58
N ASP A 111 10.72 3.99 -7.99
CA ASP A 111 11.70 3.03 -8.50
C ASP A 111 12.24 2.19 -7.34
N GLY A 112 12.25 0.86 -7.47
CA GLY A 112 12.73 -0.02 -6.40
C GLY A 112 11.89 -1.27 -6.21
N THR A 113 11.99 -1.87 -5.03
CA THR A 113 11.27 -3.10 -4.69
C THR A 113 10.63 -3.00 -3.32
N GLU A 114 9.38 -3.44 -3.26
CA GLU A 114 8.47 -3.35 -2.13
C GLU A 114 7.82 -4.71 -1.88
N THR A 115 7.55 -5.02 -0.63
CA THR A 115 6.62 -6.09 -0.23
C THR A 115 5.53 -5.50 0.64
N MET A 116 4.30 -5.52 0.15
CA MET A 116 3.09 -5.19 0.89
C MET A 116 2.41 -6.48 1.35
N THR A 117 2.35 -6.72 2.66
CA THR A 117 1.60 -7.84 3.24
C THR A 117 0.35 -7.31 3.91
N THR A 118 -0.82 -7.75 3.45
CA THR A 118 -2.11 -7.48 4.07
C THR A 118 -2.58 -8.73 4.78
N THR A 119 -2.84 -8.63 6.09
CA THR A 119 -3.52 -9.68 6.85
C THR A 119 -4.90 -9.17 7.24
N GLN A 120 -5.93 -9.92 6.87
CA GLN A 120 -7.31 -9.61 7.19
C GLN A 120 -7.98 -10.82 7.86
N GLU A 121 -8.60 -10.58 9.00
CA GLU A 121 -9.59 -11.51 9.55
C GLU A 121 -10.95 -11.21 8.95
N VAL A 122 -11.65 -12.25 8.49
CA VAL A 122 -13.00 -12.11 7.92
C VAL A 122 -14.02 -12.19 9.06
N GLY A 123 -14.66 -11.06 9.40
CA GLY A 123 -15.64 -10.95 10.50
C GLY A 123 -16.18 -9.51 10.70
N GLU A 124 -17.04 -9.30 11.70
CA GLU A 124 -17.48 -7.96 12.11
C GLU A 124 -16.37 -7.23 12.88
N GLY A 125 -16.03 -5.99 12.49
CA GLY A 125 -14.97 -5.19 13.12
C GLY A 125 -13.60 -5.32 12.46
N VAL A 126 -13.52 -5.10 11.14
CA VAL A 126 -12.30 -5.30 10.35
C VAL A 126 -11.18 -4.36 10.78
N GLU A 127 -10.22 -4.89 11.54
CA GLU A 127 -8.89 -4.33 11.67
C GLU A 127 -8.03 -4.88 10.53
N GLN A 128 -7.43 -3.98 9.75
CA GLN A 128 -6.53 -4.36 8.67
C GLN A 128 -5.11 -3.96 9.04
N ASN A 129 -4.23 -4.95 9.13
CA ASN A 129 -2.80 -4.72 9.33
C ASN A 129 -2.07 -4.90 8.01
N ILE A 130 -1.37 -3.84 7.59
CA ILE A 130 -0.67 -3.76 6.31
C ILE A 130 0.80 -3.48 6.60
N GLN A 131 1.63 -4.49 6.39
CA GLN A 131 3.08 -4.33 6.48
C GLN A 131 3.63 -3.89 5.13
N LEU A 132 4.41 -2.81 5.14
CA LEU A 132 5.16 -2.30 4.00
C LEU A 132 6.64 -2.46 4.32
N LYS A 133 7.36 -3.14 3.43
CA LYS A 133 8.77 -3.43 3.60
C LYS A 133 9.49 -3.36 2.28
N GLY A 134 10.51 -2.52 2.17
CA GLY A 134 11.20 -2.38 0.90
C GLY A 134 12.31 -1.35 0.88
N THR A 135 12.80 -1.14 -0.34
CA THR A 135 13.68 -0.04 -0.68
C THR A 135 13.15 0.59 -1.97
N VAL A 136 12.65 1.81 -1.84
CA VAL A 136 12.02 2.54 -2.95
C VAL A 136 12.55 3.97 -3.00
N THR A 137 13.05 4.37 -4.15
CA THR A 137 13.33 5.75 -4.49
C THR A 137 12.06 6.42 -4.98
N MET A 138 11.68 7.50 -4.30
CA MET A 138 10.57 8.38 -4.68
C MET A 138 11.16 9.67 -5.26
N THR A 139 10.61 10.12 -6.38
CA THR A 139 10.89 11.43 -6.98
C THR A 139 9.56 12.12 -7.33
N GLY A 140 9.45 13.43 -7.14
CA GLY A 140 8.20 14.17 -7.29
C GLY A 140 8.05 15.20 -6.17
N GLU A 141 7.04 15.03 -5.32
CA GLU A 141 6.84 15.88 -4.12
C GLU A 141 8.04 15.81 -3.17
N TYR A 142 8.61 14.62 -3.02
CA TYR A 142 9.85 14.37 -2.30
C TYR A 142 10.88 13.72 -3.22
N SER A 143 12.17 13.92 -2.91
CA SER A 143 13.26 13.20 -3.55
C SER A 143 14.07 12.47 -2.48
N ALA A 144 13.81 11.17 -2.32
CA ALA A 144 14.45 10.35 -1.31
C ALA A 144 14.47 8.87 -1.67
N THR A 145 15.48 8.15 -1.18
CA THR A 145 15.43 6.69 -1.07
C THR A 145 14.88 6.35 0.31
N LEU A 146 13.78 5.61 0.33
CA LEU A 146 13.14 5.10 1.53
C LEU A 146 13.55 3.64 1.72
N VAL A 147 14.18 3.32 2.85
CA VAL A 147 14.35 1.94 3.32
C VAL A 147 13.45 1.77 4.53
N HIS A 148 12.38 1.00 4.40
CA HIS A 148 11.32 0.95 5.41
C HIS A 148 10.94 -0.48 5.79
N ASP A 149 10.54 -0.61 7.05
CA ASP A 149 9.84 -1.77 7.62
C ASP A 149 8.80 -1.19 8.58
N VAL A 150 7.60 -0.97 8.05
CA VAL A 150 6.51 -0.29 8.77
C VAL A 150 5.21 -1.07 8.66
N THR A 151 4.37 -0.94 9.66
CA THR A 151 3.00 -1.48 9.70
C THR A 151 2.02 -0.33 9.79
N LEU A 152 1.09 -0.30 8.83
CA LEU A 152 -0.12 0.51 8.84
C LEU A 152 -1.26 -0.31 9.43
N SER A 153 -1.76 0.09 10.59
CA SER A 153 -2.97 -0.47 11.18
C SER A 153 -4.13 0.44 10.84
N GLN A 154 -5.11 -0.09 10.09
CA GLN A 154 -6.33 0.61 9.72
C GLN A 154 -7.50 0.06 10.54
N SER A 155 -8.22 0.95 11.22
CA SER A 155 -9.44 0.63 11.94
C SER A 155 -10.59 1.47 11.41
N VAL A 156 -11.64 0.81 10.91
CA VAL A 156 -12.84 1.47 10.38
C VAL A 156 -13.93 1.45 11.44
N HIS A 157 -14.30 2.62 11.96
CA HIS A 157 -15.37 2.81 12.94
C HIS A 157 -16.44 3.72 12.36
N GLY A 158 -17.46 3.14 11.73
CA GLY A 158 -18.52 3.90 11.06
C GLY A 158 -17.98 4.67 9.85
N ASP A 159 -18.04 5.99 9.89
CA ASP A 159 -17.52 6.92 8.88
C ASP A 159 -16.04 7.33 9.11
N LYS A 160 -15.43 6.87 10.21
CA LYS A 160 -14.06 7.21 10.58
C LYS A 160 -13.10 6.09 10.23
N VAL A 161 -12.07 6.42 9.48
CA VAL A 161 -10.91 5.56 9.23
C VAL A 161 -9.76 6.08 10.08
N GLU A 162 -9.38 5.33 11.12
CA GLU A 162 -8.17 5.62 11.88
C GLU A 162 -7.01 4.82 11.27
N MET A 163 -5.88 5.49 11.03
CA MET A 163 -4.65 4.81 10.62
C MET A 163 -3.48 5.13 11.53
N LYS A 164 -2.76 4.08 11.93
CA LYS A 164 -1.59 4.16 12.80
C LYS A 164 -0.38 3.58 12.10
N LEU A 165 0.75 4.28 12.18
CA LEU A 165 2.03 3.81 11.65
C LEU A 165 2.93 3.39 12.82
N THR A 166 3.51 2.20 12.69
CA THR A 166 4.53 1.69 13.61
C THR A 166 5.68 1.11 12.80
N GLY A 167 6.92 1.28 13.24
CA GLY A 167 8.11 0.71 12.58
C GLY A 167 9.17 1.75 12.31
N THR A 168 10.00 1.53 11.29
CA THR A 168 11.14 2.38 10.97
C THR A 168 11.25 2.66 9.49
N THR A 169 11.66 3.89 9.16
CA THR A 169 12.02 4.30 7.79
C THR A 169 13.32 5.09 7.84
N ASP A 170 14.32 4.63 7.09
CA ASP A 170 15.47 5.45 6.71
C ASP A 170 15.09 6.24 5.45
N ALA A 171 15.11 7.56 5.53
CA ALA A 171 14.98 8.44 4.37
C ALA A 171 16.35 9.07 4.04
N SER A 172 17.02 8.50 3.03
CA SER A 172 18.30 9.00 2.48
C SER A 172 19.43 9.14 3.52
N GLY A 173 19.57 8.14 4.40
CA GLY A 173 20.59 8.06 5.45
C GLY A 173 20.16 8.66 6.79
N THR A 174 18.86 8.97 6.97
CA THR A 174 18.31 9.51 8.22
C THR A 174 17.19 8.60 8.72
N ASP A 175 17.37 8.04 9.91
CA ASP A 175 16.42 7.11 10.51
C ASP A 175 15.27 7.81 11.22
N PHE A 176 14.05 7.34 10.96
CA PHE A 176 12.82 7.77 11.62
C PHE A 176 12.10 6.56 12.20
N SER A 177 11.81 6.59 13.50
CA SER A 177 11.08 5.52 14.20
C SER A 177 9.67 5.97 14.58
N PHE A 178 8.66 5.20 14.20
CA PHE A 178 7.26 5.40 14.49
C PHE A 178 6.80 4.44 15.59
N SER A 179 6.13 4.97 16.61
CA SER A 179 5.63 4.19 17.74
C SER A 179 4.13 4.43 17.91
N ASN A 180 3.34 3.82 17.03
CA ASN A 180 1.88 3.94 17.01
C ASN A 180 1.40 5.39 16.80
N GLU A 181 2.05 6.08 15.86
CA GLU A 181 1.71 7.46 15.53
C GLU A 181 0.46 7.47 14.63
N SER A 182 -0.53 8.28 14.98
CA SER A 182 -1.74 8.47 14.18
C SER A 182 -1.47 9.47 13.06
N PHE A 183 -1.97 9.17 11.86
CA PHE A 183 -1.89 10.08 10.72
C PHE A 183 -3.26 10.26 10.10
N ASP A 184 -3.62 11.51 9.83
CA ASP A 184 -4.78 11.82 9.00
C ASP A 184 -4.42 11.47 7.55
N VAL A 185 -5.05 10.42 7.05
CA VAL A 185 -5.02 10.14 5.63
C VAL A 185 -6.29 10.68 5.06
N ASP A 186 -6.13 11.75 4.28
CA ASP A 186 -7.18 12.28 3.44
C ASP A 186 -7.53 11.22 2.39
N LEU A 187 -8.44 10.32 2.78
CA LEU A 187 -9.15 9.41 1.89
C LEU A 187 -10.39 10.16 1.43
N SER A 188 -10.20 11.23 0.66
CA SER A 188 -11.32 11.89 -0.01
C SER A 188 -11.87 10.90 -1.04
N VAL A 189 -13.02 10.31 -0.70
CA VAL A 189 -13.84 9.55 -1.63
C VAL A 189 -14.79 10.56 -2.27
N GLU A 190 -14.54 10.94 -3.52
CA GLU A 190 -15.57 11.49 -4.41
C GLU A 190 -16.01 10.42 -5.41
#